data_AF-A0A975EVD5-F1
#
_entry.id   AF-A0A975EVD5-F1
#
_cell.length_a   1.000
_cell.length_b   1.000
_cell.length_c   1.000
_cell.angle_alpha   90.00
_cell.angle_beta   90.00
_cell.angle_gamma   90.00
#
_symmetry.space_group_name_H-M   'P 1'
#
loop_
_entity.id
_entity.type
_entity.pdbx_description
1 polymer ?
#
loop_
_entity_poly.entity_id
_entity_poly.type
_entity_poly.pdbx_seq_one_letter_code
_entity_poly.pdbx_strand_id
1 'polypeptide(L)' 'MNKKTSRLEYAKLILHKVSFDARLFRKELKKSLTWVSREEAIHLKEWVVANYKHLTGDTQFAV' A
#
# COMPACT_ATOMS: atom_id res chain seq x y z
N MET A 1 3.14 -8.98 24.40
CA MET A 1 2.05 -8.71 23.45
C MET A 1 2.50 -9.17 22.07
N ASN A 2 2.13 -10.38 21.65
CA ASN A 2 2.53 -10.94 20.36
C ASN A 2 1.71 -10.26 19.26
N LYS A 3 2.26 -9.22 18.63
CA LYS A 3 1.64 -8.62 17.44
C LYS A 3 1.72 -9.62 16.29
N LYS A 4 0.61 -10.29 15.97
CA LYS A 4 0.46 -10.90 14.64
C LYS A 4 0.39 -9.75 13.64
N THR A 5 1.45 -9.55 12.86
CA THR A 5 1.45 -8.61 11.74
C THR A 5 0.50 -9.15 10.67
N SER A 6 -0.61 -8.47 10.41
CA SER A 6 -1.49 -8.81 9.29
C SER A 6 -0.79 -8.49 7.96
N ARG A 7 -1.27 -9.08 6.86
CA ARG A 7 -0.70 -8.78 5.53
C ARG A 7 -0.87 -7.31 5.19
N LEU A 8 -1.96 -6.68 5.63
CA LEU A 8 -2.15 -5.24 5.56
C LEU A 8 -1.04 -4.46 6.27
N GLU A 9 -0.74 -4.77 7.53
CA GLU A 9 0.29 -4.05 8.29
C GLU A 9 1.70 -4.28 7.71
N TYR A 10 1.97 -5.48 7.20
CA TYR A 10 3.21 -5.77 6.47
C TYR A 10 3.30 -4.95 5.17
N ALA A 11 2.22 -4.88 4.38
CA ALA A 11 2.17 -4.07 3.16
C ALA A 11 2.44 -2.59 3.47
N LYS A 12 1.80 -2.02 4.49
CA LYS A 12 2.04 -0.63 4.94
C LYS A 12 3.50 -0.39 5.31
N LEU A 13 4.11 -1.33 6.04
CA LEU A 13 5.51 -1.25 6.44
C LEU A 13 6.45 -1.22 5.22
N ILE A 14 6.24 -2.12 4.26
CA ILE A 14 7.06 -2.16 3.04
C ILE A 14 6.87 -0.88 2.22
N LEU A 15 5.63 -0.46 2.00
CA LEU A 15 5.31 0.77 1.27
C LEU A 15 5.96 2.00 1.90
N HIS A 16 5.91 2.12 3.22
CA HIS A 16 6.57 3.20 3.93
C HIS A 16 8.10 3.16 3.73
N LYS A 17 8.73 1.98 3.81
CA LYS A 17 10.17 1.85 3.61
C LYS A 17 10.62 2.22 2.20
N VAL A 18 9.79 2.02 1.18
CA VAL A 18 10.12 2.34 -0.22
C VAL A 18 9.55 3.68 -0.70
N SER A 19 8.95 4.49 0.18
CA SER A 19 8.31 5.75 -0.21
C SER A 19 9.27 6.83 -0.67
N PHE A 20 10.58 6.62 -0.55
CA PHE A 20 11.61 7.51 -1.08
C PHE A 20 11.73 7.45 -2.62
N ASP A 21 11.21 6.40 -3.28
CA ASP A 21 11.24 6.23 -4.73
C ASP A 21 9.83 5.90 -5.25
N ALA A 22 9.24 6.82 -6.00
CA ALA A 22 7.88 6.68 -6.51
C ALA A 22 7.71 5.49 -7.48
N ARG A 23 8.75 5.10 -8.23
CA ARG A 23 8.68 3.95 -9.14
C ARG A 23 8.72 2.65 -8.33
N LEU A 24 9.56 2.56 -7.31
CA LEU A 24 9.64 1.41 -6.41
C LEU A 24 8.35 1.28 -5.57
N PHE A 25 7.85 2.39 -5.03
CA PHE A 25 6.59 2.44 -4.29
C PHE A 25 5.44 1.86 -5.11
N ARG A 26 5.25 2.31 -6.35
CA ARG A 26 4.20 1.78 -7.24
C ARG A 26 4.35 0.29 -7.54
N LYS A 27 5.59 -0.21 -7.65
CA LYS A 27 5.87 -1.65 -7.84
C LYS A 27 5.46 -2.47 -6.61
N GLU A 28 5.87 -2.05 -5.42
CA GLU A 28 5.56 -2.76 -4.17
C GLU A 28 4.08 -2.63 -3.80
N LEU A 29 3.43 -1.53 -4.15
CA LEU A 29 1.98 -1.35 -4.03
C LEU A 29 1.22 -2.38 -4.87
N LYS A 30 1.60 -2.54 -6.14
CA LYS A 30 0.99 -3.53 -7.03
C LYS A 30 1.15 -4.94 -6.48
N LYS A 31 2.34 -5.30 -5.98
CA LYS A 31 2.57 -6.60 -5.33
C LYS A 31 1.72 -6.78 -4.08
N SER A 32 1.69 -5.78 -3.21
CA SER A 32 0.93 -5.82 -1.96
C SER A 32 -0.56 -6.04 -2.20
N LEU A 33 -1.14 -5.36 -3.20
CA LEU A 33 -2.55 -5.53 -3.59
C LEU A 33 -2.89 -6.94 -4.12
N THR A 34 -1.91 -7.71 -4.60
CA THR A 34 -2.12 -9.10 -5.01
C THR A 34 -2.05 -10.10 -3.85
N TRP A 35 -1.46 -9.71 -2.71
CA TRP A 35 -1.20 -10.61 -1.59
C TRP A 35 -2.23 -10.49 -0.46
N VAL A 36 -2.80 -9.31 -0.29
CA VAL A 36 -3.80 -9.02 0.76
C VAL A 36 -5.20 -9.51 0.34
N SER A 37 -6.13 -9.69 1.30
CA SER A 37 -7.54 -9.96 0.97
C SER A 37 -8.20 -8.78 0.25
N ARG A 38 -9.40 -8.98 -0.28
CA ARG A 38 -10.17 -7.90 -0.91
C ARG A 38 -10.49 -6.77 0.07
N GLU A 39 -10.86 -7.11 1.30
CA GLU A 39 -11.13 -6.16 2.38
C GLU A 39 -9.86 -5.41 2.78
N GLU A 40 -8.75 -6.14 2.97
CA GLU A 40 -7.44 -5.54 3.26
C GLU A 40 -6.98 -4.62 2.11
N ALA A 41 -7.27 -4.96 0.85
CA ALA A 41 -6.93 -4.14 -0.30
C ALA A 41 -7.67 -2.79 -0.31
N ILE A 42 -8.94 -2.77 0.12
CA ILE A 42 -9.71 -1.52 0.26
C ILE A 42 -9.04 -0.62 1.29
N HIS A 43 -8.76 -1.14 2.48
CA HIS A 43 -8.08 -0.39 3.53
C HIS A 43 -6.66 0.04 3.13
N LEU A 44 -5.93 -0.77 2.37
CA LEU A 44 -4.62 -0.42 1.87
C LEU A 44 -4.71 0.75 0.87
N LYS A 45 -5.69 0.74 -0.05
CA LYS A 45 -5.91 1.84 -1.00
C LYS A 45 -6.26 3.15 -0.30
N GLU A 46 -7.19 3.11 0.64
CA GLU A 46 -7.58 4.28 1.45
C GLU A 46 -6.37 4.88 2.16
N TRP A 47 -5.56 4.02 2.80
CA TRP A 47 -4.35 4.45 3.49
C TRP A 47 -3.31 5.05 2.53
N VAL A 48 -3.10 4.45 1.35
CA VAL A 48 -2.17 4.98 0.35
C VAL A 48 -2.63 6.33 -0.18
N VAL A 49 -3.92 6.50 -0.47
CA VAL A 49 -4.47 7.80 -0.90
C VAL A 49 -4.29 8.86 0.19
N ALA A 50 -4.55 8.52 1.45
CA ALA A 50 -4.41 9.46 2.57
C ALA A 50 -2.97 9.91 2.84
N ASN A 51 -1.97 9.04 2.61
CA ASN A 51 -0.58 9.29 3.02
C ASN A 51 0.40 9.53 1.85
N TYR A 52 0.11 8.99 0.66
CA TYR A 52 1.05 8.91 -0.46
C TYR A 52 0.42 9.24 -1.82
N LYS A 53 -0.67 10.03 -1.87
CA LYS A 53 -1.29 10.48 -3.12
C LYS A 53 -0.29 11.02 -4.15
N HIS A 54 0.72 11.77 -3.68
CA HIS A 54 1.78 12.33 -4.52
C HIS A 54 2.68 11.27 -5.19
N LEU A 55 2.78 10.07 -4.62
CA LEU A 55 3.59 8.97 -5.17
C LEU A 55 2.82 8.09 -6.16
N THR A 56 1.49 8.04 -6.06
CA THR A 56 0.67 7.21 -6.96
C THR A 56 0.24 7.96 -8.22
N GLY A 57 0.08 9.29 -8.12
CA GLY A 57 -0.57 10.09 -9.16
C GLY A 57 -2.10 9.90 -9.12
N ASP A 58 -2.84 10.82 -9.73
CA ASP A 58 -4.30 10.86 -9.62
C ASP A 58 -5.00 9.63 -10.24
N THR A 59 -4.32 8.88 -11.11
CA THR A 59 -4.95 7.84 -11.96
C THR A 59 -4.89 6.42 -11.39
N GLN A 60 -4.16 6.16 -10.30
CA GLN A 60 -3.83 4.78 -9.93
C GLN A 60 -4.93 4.01 -9.18
N PHE A 61 -5.98 4.71 -8.72
CA PHE A 61 -7.12 4.12 -7.98
C PHE A 61 -8.48 4.59 -8.47
N ALA A 62 -8.54 5.31 -9.60
CA ALA A 62 -9.80 5.67 -10.22
C ALA A 62 -10.53 4.38 -10.61
N VAL A 63 -11.65 4.14 -9.94
CA VAL A 63 -12.75 3.30 -10.45
C VAL A 63 -13.53 4.17 -11.42
#